data_AF-A0ABD3PBY3-F1
#
_entry.id   AF-A0ABD3PBY3-F1
#
_cell.length_a   1.000
_cell.length_b   1.000
_cell.length_c   1.000
_cell.angle_alpha   90.00
_cell.angle_beta   90.00
_cell.angle_gamma   90.00
#
_symmetry.space_group_name_H-M   'P 1'
#
loop_
_entity.id
_entity.type
_entity.pdbx_description
1 polymer ?
#
loop_
_entity_poly.entity_id
_entity_poly.type
_entity_poly.pdbx_seq_one_letter_code
_entity_poly.pdbx_strand_id
1 'polypeptide(L)'
;MGYLRFFLFLLPLLCLQVMVKLELNLPWKPVLAWPWGVSYLIDPDTFLVTKHTESWDIEPWKGVGQIFRRPTVKVGNKLEISK
;
A
#
# COMPACT_ATOMS: atom_id res chain seq x y z
N MET A 1 -4.55 -34.75 23.35
CA MET A 1 -5.45 -34.13 22.36
C MET A 1 -5.29 -32.63 22.49
N GLY A 2 -4.74 -31.86 21.57
CA GLY A 2 -4.39 -32.07 20.16
C GLY A 2 -4.45 -30.73 19.41
N TYR A 3 -4.01 -29.63 20.04
CA TYR A 3 -4.22 -28.26 19.51
C TYR A 3 -2.93 -27.44 19.33
N LEU A 4 -1.75 -28.03 19.53
CA LEU A 4 -0.47 -27.32 19.48
C LEU A 4 0.42 -27.75 18.30
N ARG A 5 -0.20 -28.04 17.15
CA ARG A 5 0.51 -28.50 15.95
C ARG A 5 -0.03 -27.91 14.64
N PHE A 6 -0.85 -26.86 14.73
CA PHE A 6 -1.38 -26.13 13.58
C PHE A 6 -0.60 -24.85 13.22
N PHE A 7 0.32 -24.40 14.09
CA PHE A 7 0.97 -23.09 13.94
C PHE A 7 2.37 -23.12 13.34
N LEU A 8 2.98 -24.30 13.20
CA LEU A 8 4.37 -24.46 12.73
C LEU A 8 4.50 -24.85 11.25
N PHE A 9 3.38 -24.87 10.52
CA PHE A 9 3.35 -25.14 9.07
C PHE A 9 2.76 -23.99 8.26
N LEU A 10 2.66 -22.79 8.85
CA LEU A 10 2.27 -21.57 8.14
C LEU A 10 3.48 -20.99 7.40
N LEU A 11 3.78 -21.69 6.29
CA LEU A 11 4.29 -21.20 5.03
C LEU A 11 5.72 -20.62 4.95
N PRO A 12 6.68 -21.34 4.32
CA PRO A 12 7.93 -20.76 3.79
C PRO A 12 7.71 -19.72 2.65
N LEU A 13 6.50 -19.15 2.57
CA LEU A 13 6.04 -18.18 1.59
C LEU A 13 5.24 -17.11 2.35
N LEU A 14 5.94 -16.11 2.87
CA LEU A 14 5.31 -14.94 3.46
C LEU A 14 4.94 -14.00 2.32
N CYS A 15 3.70 -14.09 1.84
CA CYS A 15 3.12 -13.15 0.88
C CYS A 15 2.24 -12.15 1.64
N LEU A 16 2.72 -10.92 1.77
CA LEU A 16 2.03 -9.82 2.44
C LEU A 16 1.53 -8.84 1.38
N GLN A 17 0.24 -8.55 1.40
CA GLN A 17 -0.32 -7.42 0.65
C GLN A 17 -0.72 -6.30 1.60
N VAL A 18 -0.22 -5.10 1.33
CA VAL A 18 -0.43 -3.89 2.10
C VAL A 18 -0.95 -2.80 1.18
N MET A 19 -1.90 -1.99 1.65
CA MET A 19 -2.35 -0.80 0.94
C MET A 19 -1.36 0.34 1.18
N VAL A 20 -0.69 0.83 0.14
CA VAL A 20 0.21 1.98 0.22
C VAL A 20 -0.57 3.24 -0.17
N LYS A 21 -0.47 4.28 0.65
CA LYS A 21 -1.04 5.60 0.38
C LYS A 21 0.06 6.65 0.36
N LEU A 22 0.09 7.46 -0.69
CA LEU A 22 1.05 8.55 -0.86
C LEU A 22 0.31 9.84 -1.19
N GLU A 23 0.57 10.90 -0.45
CA GLU A 23 0.04 12.24 -0.74
C GLU A 23 1.09 13.02 -1.55
N LEU A 24 0.71 13.50 -2.73
CA LEU A 24 1.58 14.37 -3.52
C LEU A 24 1.48 15.81 -3.04
N ASN A 25 2.62 16.51 -3.03
CA ASN A 25 2.70 17.93 -2.69
C ASN A 25 2.28 18.84 -3.86
N LEU A 26 1.08 18.60 -4.41
CA LEU A 26 0.44 19.45 -5.42
C LEU A 26 -0.63 20.34 -4.75
N PRO A 27 -1.05 21.47 -5.37
CA PRO A 27 -1.98 22.41 -4.74
C PRO A 27 -3.31 21.80 -4.25
N TRP A 28 -3.78 20.73 -4.88
CA TRP A 28 -5.00 20.01 -4.51
C TRP A 28 -4.76 18.70 -3.74
N LYS A 29 -3.51 18.42 -3.34
CA LYS A 29 -3.08 17.29 -2.50
C LYS A 29 -3.69 15.94 -2.89
N PRO A 30 -3.46 15.44 -4.11
CA PRO A 30 -4.01 14.16 -4.52
C PRO A 30 -3.35 13.03 -3.71
N VAL A 31 -4.19 12.11 -3.24
CA VAL A 31 -3.76 10.89 -2.55
C VAL A 31 -3.79 9.75 -3.55
N LEU A 32 -2.64 9.13 -3.76
CA LEU A 32 -2.52 7.90 -4.52
C LEU A 32 -2.61 6.71 -3.57
N ALA A 33 -3.39 5.71 -3.94
CA ALA A 33 -3.59 4.51 -3.16
C ALA A 33 -3.54 3.28 -4.09
N TRP A 34 -2.65 2.34 -3.79
CA TRP A 34 -2.54 1.11 -4.56
C TRP A 34 -2.10 -0.07 -3.68
N PRO A 35 -2.49 -1.30 -4.05
CA PRO A 35 -2.00 -2.49 -3.40
C PRO A 35 -0.52 -2.70 -3.71
N TRP A 36 0.28 -2.87 -2.67
CA TRP A 36 1.68 -3.26 -2.74
C TRP A 36 1.81 -4.64 -2.12
N GLY A 37 2.34 -5.58 -2.89
CA GLY A 37 2.62 -6.93 -2.42
C GLY A 37 4.12 -7.14 -2.25
N VAL A 38 4.50 -7.81 -1.16
CA VAL A 38 5.85 -8.33 -0.99
C VAL A 38 5.77 -9.82 -0.70
N SER A 39 6.57 -10.57 -1.44
CA SER A 39 6.77 -12.00 -1.22
C SER A 39 8.21 -12.26 -0.78
N TYR A 40 8.34 -12.97 0.33
CA TYR A 40 9.61 -13.53 0.81
C TYR A 40 9.59 -15.04 0.67
N LEU A 41 10.67 -15.59 0.11
CA LEU A 41 11.01 -17.00 0.27
C LEU A 41 12.07 -17.11 1.35
N ILE A 42 11.75 -17.92 2.36
CA ILE A 42 12.63 -18.19 3.50
C ILE A 42 13.11 -19.63 3.34
N ASP A 43 14.42 -19.81 3.39
CA ASP A 43 15.01 -21.15 3.44
C ASP A 43 14.74 -21.77 4.82
N PRO A 44 14.04 -22.92 4.89
CA PRO A 44 13.68 -23.54 6.16
C PRO A 44 14.90 -24.03 6.97
N ASP A 45 16.05 -24.26 6.34
CA ASP A 45 17.23 -24.81 7.01
C ASP A 45 18.12 -23.72 7.61
N THR A 46 18.25 -22.59 6.91
CA THR A 46 19.09 -21.45 7.35
C THR A 46 18.29 -20.33 7.99
N PHE A 47 16.96 -20.33 7.86
CA PHE A 47 16.07 -19.24 8.23
C PHE A 47 16.43 -17.89 7.59
N LEU A 48 17.22 -17.91 6.52
CA LEU A 48 17.59 -16.72 5.77
C LEU A 48 16.59 -16.45 4.64
N VAL A 49 16.38 -15.17 4.34
CA VAL A 49 15.59 -14.74 3.19
C VAL A 49 16.44 -14.96 1.93
N THR A 50 16.00 -15.86 1.07
CA THR A 50 16.71 -16.19 -0.18
C THR A 50 16.16 -15.43 -1.38
N LYS A 51 14.90 -15.00 -1.33
CA LYS A 51 14.29 -14.19 -2.38
C LYS A 51 13.34 -13.16 -1.80
N HIS A 52 13.47 -11.94 -2.30
CA HIS A 52 12.56 -10.83 -2.10
C HIS A 52 11.94 -10.46 -3.45
N THR A 53 10.62 -10.35 -3.51
CA THR A 53 9.92 -9.93 -4.72
C THR A 53 8.86 -8.92 -4.36
N GLU A 54 8.98 -7.73 -4.94
CA GLU A 54 7.99 -6.67 -4.85
C GLU A 54 7.05 -6.77 -6.05
N SER A 55 5.76 -6.64 -5.79
CA SER A 55 4.71 -6.61 -6.81
C SER A 55 3.87 -5.36 -6.62
N TRP A 56 3.74 -4.58 -7.69
CA TRP A 56 2.83 -3.44 -7.77
C TRP A 56 1.65 -3.85 -8.64
N ASP A 57 0.48 -4.01 -8.04
CA ASP A 57 -0.74 -4.40 -8.76
C ASP A 57 -1.54 -3.14 -9.14
N ILE A 58 -0.99 -2.35 -10.07
CA ILE A 58 -1.66 -1.16 -10.59
C ILE A 58 -1.27 -0.87 -12.04
N GLU A 59 -2.28 -0.64 -12.88
CA GLU A 59 -2.07 -0.09 -14.22
C GLU A 59 -1.66 1.39 -14.15
N PRO A 60 -0.67 1.85 -14.93
CA PRO A 60 -0.23 3.24 -14.90
C PRO A 60 -1.36 4.27 -15.07
N TRP A 61 -2.33 3.97 -15.93
CA TRP A 61 -3.48 4.85 -16.18
C TRP A 61 -4.41 5.01 -14.96
N LYS A 62 -4.54 3.97 -14.14
CA LYS A 62 -5.29 4.05 -12.87
C LYS A 62 -4.61 5.00 -11.90
N GLY A 63 -3.27 5.00 -11.85
CA GLY A 63 -2.49 5.96 -11.07
C GLY A 63 -2.71 7.39 -11.53
N VAL A 64 -2.64 7.64 -12.85
CA VAL A 64 -2.92 8.96 -13.44
C VAL A 64 -4.33 9.45 -13.08
N GLY A 65 -5.33 8.57 -13.14
CA GLY A 65 -6.70 8.89 -12.75
C GLY A 65 -6.86 9.32 -11.28
N GLN A 66 -6.01 8.83 -10.39
CA GLN A 66 -6.00 9.26 -8.98
C GLN A 66 -5.41 10.66 -8.79
N ILE A 67 -4.44 11.06 -9.62
CA ILE A 67 -3.86 12.42 -9.60
C ILE A 67 -4.91 13.48 -9.95
N PHE A 68 -5.71 13.23 -10.99
CA PHE A 68 -6.68 14.18 -11.53
C PHE A 68 -8.09 14.00 -10.95
N ARG A 69 -8.27 13.16 -9.93
CA ARG A 69 -9.56 13.07 -9.24
C ARG A 69 -9.90 14.42 -8.63
N ARG A 70 -11.15 14.85 -8.81
CA ARG A 70 -11.63 16.09 -8.21
C ARG A 70 -11.36 16.06 -6.70
N PRO A 71 -10.73 17.10 -6.13
CA PRO A 71 -10.53 17.17 -4.70
C PRO A 71 -11.90 17.11 -4.00
N THR A 72 -12.05 16.18 -3.08
CA THR A 72 -13.26 16.06 -2.25
C THR A 72 -13.46 17.30 -1.38
N VAL A 73 -12.39 18.05 -1.12
CA VAL A 73 -12.42 19.24 -0.29
C VAL A 73 -12.69 20.47 -1.16
N LYS A 74 -13.88 21.07 -0.99
CA LYS A 74 -14.16 22.41 -1.49
C LYS A 74 -13.33 23.41 -0.68
N VAL A 75 -12.37 24.09 -1.31
CA VAL A 75 -11.73 25.26 -0.70
C VAL A 75 -12.81 26.35 -0.61
N GLY A 76 -13.39 26.52 0.58
CA GLY A 76 -14.27 27.64 0.86
C GLY A 76 -13.43 28.90 1.00
N ASN A 77 -13.62 29.88 0.11
CA ASN A 77 -13.00 31.19 0.26
C ASN A 77 -13.53 31.83 1.56
N LYS A 78 -12.72 31.84 2.61
CA LYS A 78 -12.96 32.70 3.77
C LYS A 78 -12.54 34.12 3.36
N LEU A 79 -13.47 34.87 2.78
CA LEU A 79 -13.30 36.31 2.56
C LEU A 79 -13.37 37.01 3.92
N GLU A 80 -12.22 37.26 4.55
CA GLU A 80 -12.13 38.19 5.67
C GLU A 80 -12.14 39.62 5.11
N ILE A 81 -13.33 40.19 4.98
CA ILE A 81 -13.51 41.63 4.78
C ILE A 81 -13.45 42.25 6.18
N SER A 82 -12.27 42.76 6.59
CA SER A 82 -12.19 43.70 7.70
C SER A 82 -12.78 45.03 7.21
N LYS A 83 -13.85 45.46 7.89
CA LYS A 83 -14.30 46.85 7.90
C LYS A 83 -13.31 47.74 8.62
#